data_AF-A0A538K0C7-F1
#
_entry.id   AF-A0A538K0C7-F1
#
_cell.length_a   1.000
_cell.length_b   1.000
_cell.length_c   1.000
_cell.angle_alpha   90.00
_cell.angle_beta   90.00
_cell.angle_gamma   90.00
#
_symmetry.space_group_name_H-M   'P 1'
#
loop_
_entity.id
_entity.type
_entity.pdbx_description
1 polymer ?
#
loop_
_entity_poly.entity_id
_entity_poly.type
_entity_poly.pdbx_seq_one_letter_code
_entity_poly.pdbx_strand_id
1 'polypeptide(L)'
;MLDALQVPDKPAARPSRGAAGRAVARRVRGRLAVVALAAVLAVIVALAGPVGVGWGRSSARAAALTAAIKRAMGQASIPGAIIGVWQRGEGPYVRAFGVRDTATGQPMSTNLRMRIGSVSKTFTGTALLQLVDQGKVRLDSPISTYIAGVPHGNEITIRELAEMRSGLVDYFNNDVWVRAWLDHPRRGWTPRQLL
;
A
#
# COMPACT_ATOMS: atom_id res chain seq x y z
N MET A 1 -35.26 -41.57 18.26
CA MET A 1 -36.38 -41.89 19.16
C MET A 1 -36.35 -40.87 20.28
N LEU A 2 -37.36 -40.11 20.65
CA LEU A 2 -38.78 -39.91 20.30
C LEU A 2 -39.07 -38.54 20.94
N ASP A 3 -39.52 -37.56 20.18
CA ASP A 3 -40.92 -37.09 20.13
C ASP A 3 -41.09 -35.75 20.84
N ALA A 4 -41.69 -34.84 20.08
CA ALA A 4 -42.30 -33.61 20.53
C ALA A 4 -43.47 -33.92 21.47
N LEU A 5 -43.85 -32.99 22.36
CA LEU A 5 -45.25 -32.57 22.56
C LEU A 5 -45.38 -31.51 23.67
N GLN A 6 -45.81 -30.33 23.20
CA GLN A 6 -46.76 -29.35 23.76
C GLN A 6 -46.89 -29.09 25.28
N VAL A 7 -46.68 -27.79 25.56
CA VAL A 7 -47.31 -26.84 26.50
C VAL A 7 -48.65 -27.30 27.13
N PRO A 8 -48.86 -26.94 28.41
CA PRO A 8 -50.13 -26.30 28.76
C PRO A 8 -50.00 -25.01 29.60
N ASP A 9 -51.05 -24.23 29.47
CA ASP A 9 -51.28 -22.87 29.94
C ASP A 9 -51.32 -22.67 31.47
N LYS A 10 -50.99 -21.43 31.81
CA LYS A 10 -51.03 -20.79 33.13
C LYS A 10 -52.48 -20.46 33.55
N PRO A 11 -52.89 -20.72 34.80
CA PRO A 11 -54.06 -20.06 35.36
C PRO A 11 -53.68 -18.72 36.01
N ALA A 12 -54.43 -17.67 35.66
CA ALA A 12 -54.39 -16.38 36.32
C ALA A 12 -55.46 -16.32 37.41
N ALA A 13 -55.07 -15.97 38.65
CA ALA A 13 -55.99 -15.58 39.70
C ALA A 13 -55.77 -14.12 40.09
N ARG A 14 -56.90 -13.44 40.26
CA ARG A 14 -57.16 -12.00 40.38
C ARG A 14 -57.11 -11.52 41.84
N PRO A 15 -57.31 -10.21 42.13
CA PRO A 15 -56.51 -9.45 43.09
C PRO A 15 -57.19 -9.24 44.45
N SER A 16 -56.43 -8.78 45.44
CA SER A 16 -56.97 -8.02 46.56
C SER A 16 -56.29 -6.64 46.66
N ARG A 17 -57.15 -5.64 46.85
CA ARG A 17 -56.86 -4.20 46.93
C ARG A 17 -56.52 -3.78 48.35
N GLY A 18 -55.71 -2.72 48.44
CA GLY A 18 -55.64 -1.80 49.59
C GLY A 18 -54.53 -2.12 50.57
N ALA A 19 -53.74 -1.18 51.08
CA ALA A 19 -53.77 0.27 50.94
C ALA A 19 -52.40 0.81 51.36
N ALA A 20 -52.05 1.95 50.76
CA ALA A 20 -51.28 3.07 51.31
C ALA A 20 -50.19 2.81 52.38
N GLY A 21 -48.99 3.29 52.07
CA GLY A 21 -48.09 3.83 53.08
C GLY A 21 -46.75 3.12 53.21
N ARG A 22 -45.80 3.52 52.36
CA ARG A 22 -44.37 3.74 52.66
C ARG A 22 -43.52 3.65 51.38
N ALA A 23 -43.66 4.65 50.52
CA ALA A 23 -42.76 4.89 49.38
C ALA A 23 -42.03 6.22 49.61
N VAL A 24 -40.86 6.22 50.26
CA VAL A 24 -39.96 7.40 50.28
C VAL A 24 -38.46 7.08 50.22
N ALA A 25 -37.96 5.87 50.53
CA ALA A 25 -36.52 5.71 50.79
C ALA A 25 -35.66 4.94 49.77
N ARG A 26 -36.17 4.52 48.59
CA ARG A 26 -35.41 3.57 47.73
C ARG A 26 -35.31 3.85 46.22
N ARG A 27 -35.72 5.04 45.73
CA ARG A 27 -35.74 5.34 44.28
C ARG A 27 -34.72 6.36 43.77
N VAL A 28 -33.79 6.85 44.59
CA VAL A 28 -32.85 7.92 44.17
C VAL A 28 -31.45 7.39 43.76
N ARG A 29 -31.06 6.17 44.15
CA ARG A 29 -29.69 5.65 43.89
C ARG A 29 -29.44 5.07 42.49
N GLY A 30 -30.48 4.78 41.70
CA GLY A 30 -30.33 4.14 40.38
C GLY A 30 -30.26 5.10 39.18
N ARG A 31 -30.67 6.36 39.33
CA ARG A 31 -30.71 7.34 38.22
C ARG A 31 -29.47 8.24 38.14
N LEU A 32 -28.68 8.34 39.20
CA LEU A 32 -27.43 9.13 39.22
C LEU A 32 -26.24 8.40 38.56
N ALA A 33 -26.20 7.06 38.63
CA ALA A 33 -25.12 6.28 38.04
C ALA A 33 -25.12 6.29 36.49
N VAL A 34 -26.31 6.33 35.87
CA VAL A 34 -26.46 6.33 34.40
C VAL A 34 -26.14 7.73 33.81
N VAL A 35 -26.47 8.80 34.52
CA VAL A 35 -26.12 10.19 34.10
C VAL A 35 -24.62 10.46 34.24
N ALA A 36 -23.99 9.93 35.30
CA ALA A 36 -22.55 10.08 35.51
C ALA A 36 -21.73 9.35 34.43
N LEU A 37 -22.15 8.16 33.96
CA LEU A 37 -21.44 7.42 32.93
C LEU A 37 -21.55 8.08 31.53
N ALA A 38 -22.71 8.67 31.21
CA ALA A 38 -22.91 9.42 29.97
C ALA A 38 -22.11 10.74 29.96
N ALA A 39 -21.99 11.41 31.11
CA ALA A 39 -21.19 12.64 31.24
C ALA A 39 -19.67 12.36 31.09
N VAL A 40 -19.18 11.24 31.62
CA VAL A 40 -17.77 10.85 31.48
C VAL A 40 -17.44 10.45 30.03
N LEU A 41 -18.34 9.79 29.31
CA LEU A 41 -18.14 9.46 27.90
C LEU A 41 -18.15 10.72 27.00
N ALA A 42 -19.00 11.70 27.30
CA ALA A 42 -19.04 12.98 26.59
C ALA A 42 -17.78 13.84 26.83
N VAL A 43 -17.18 13.77 28.02
CA VAL A 43 -15.93 14.47 28.35
C VAL A 43 -14.71 13.81 27.69
N ILE A 44 -14.69 12.48 27.51
CA ILE A 44 -13.62 11.79 26.76
C ILE A 44 -13.70 12.12 25.26
N VAL A 45 -14.90 12.27 24.69
CA VAL A 45 -15.08 12.73 23.31
C VAL A 45 -14.72 14.22 23.13
N ALA A 46 -14.89 15.05 24.17
CA ALA A 46 -14.54 16.46 24.13
C ALA A 46 -13.04 16.78 24.36
N LEU A 47 -12.31 15.91 25.07
CA LEU A 47 -10.86 16.04 25.29
C LEU A 47 -10.01 15.43 24.17
N ALA A 48 -10.59 14.54 23.37
CA ALA A 48 -10.12 14.26 22.03
C ALA A 48 -10.64 15.33 21.07
N GLY A 49 -10.17 16.58 21.26
CA GLY A 49 -10.30 17.59 20.21
C GLY A 49 -9.83 16.97 18.88
N PRO A 50 -10.41 17.33 17.73
CA PRO A 50 -9.97 16.77 16.47
C PRO A 50 -8.46 16.92 16.43
N VAL A 51 -7.74 15.80 16.33
CA VAL A 51 -6.33 15.84 15.97
C VAL A 51 -6.36 16.37 14.56
N GLY A 52 -6.34 17.69 14.46
CA GLY A 52 -6.30 18.40 13.22
C GLY A 52 -4.95 18.06 12.63
N VAL A 53 -4.88 16.97 11.88
CA VAL A 53 -3.88 16.81 10.83
C VAL A 53 -4.02 18.10 10.03
N GLY A 54 -3.09 19.04 10.20
CA GLY A 54 -3.31 20.43 9.82
C GLY A 54 -3.66 20.58 8.34
N TRP A 55 -4.94 20.63 8.01
CA TRP A 55 -5.44 20.71 6.63
C TRP A 55 -5.15 22.07 5.98
N GLY A 56 -4.78 23.08 6.76
CA GLY A 56 -4.44 24.43 6.25
C GLY A 56 -3.07 24.50 5.56
N ARG A 57 -2.03 23.90 6.14
CA ARG A 57 -0.68 23.87 5.53
C ARG A 57 -0.55 22.77 4.49
N SER A 58 -1.18 21.61 4.71
CA SER A 58 -1.15 20.51 3.77
C SER A 58 -1.91 20.82 2.48
N SER A 59 -3.01 21.58 2.53
CA SER A 59 -3.77 21.96 1.32
C SER A 59 -3.03 22.96 0.43
N ALA A 60 -2.42 24.01 1.00
CA ALA A 60 -1.66 25.00 0.23
C ALA A 60 -0.44 24.37 -0.44
N ARG A 61 0.32 23.52 0.29
CA ARG A 61 1.44 22.77 -0.29
C ARG A 61 0.98 21.78 -1.35
N ALA A 62 -0.11 21.04 -1.12
CA ALA A 62 -0.68 20.13 -2.10
C ALA A 62 -1.14 20.86 -3.38
N ALA A 63 -1.70 22.06 -3.24
CA ALA A 63 -2.08 22.89 -4.39
C ALA A 63 -0.84 23.37 -5.16
N ALA A 64 0.19 23.86 -4.46
CA ALA A 64 1.46 24.26 -5.08
C ALA A 64 2.15 23.09 -5.80
N LEU A 65 2.19 21.90 -5.17
CA LEU A 65 2.70 20.67 -5.76
C LEU A 65 1.91 20.28 -7.01
N THR A 66 0.58 20.33 -6.95
CA THR A 66 -0.30 20.05 -8.09
C THR A 66 -0.02 20.98 -9.27
N ALA A 67 0.17 22.28 -9.00
CA ALA A 67 0.49 23.25 -10.03
C ALA A 67 1.88 23.00 -10.64
N ALA A 68 2.88 22.66 -9.82
CA ALA A 68 4.22 22.32 -10.28
C ALA A 68 4.23 21.06 -11.16
N ILE A 69 3.51 20.00 -10.74
CA ILE A 69 3.36 18.77 -11.53
C ILE A 69 2.75 19.07 -12.89
N LYS A 70 1.64 19.82 -12.95
CA LYS A 70 0.99 20.16 -14.23
C LYS A 70 1.92 20.96 -15.15
N ARG A 71 2.69 21.91 -14.63
CA ARG A 71 3.68 22.65 -15.42
C ARG A 71 4.78 21.72 -15.96
N ALA A 72 5.35 20.87 -15.11
CA ALA A 72 6.40 19.93 -15.50
C ALA A 72 5.90 18.93 -16.55
N MET A 73 4.68 18.42 -16.39
CA MET A 73 4.05 17.54 -17.38
C MET A 73 3.88 18.24 -18.73
N GLY A 74 3.45 19.50 -18.74
CA GLY A 74 3.33 20.29 -19.97
C GLY A 74 4.67 20.54 -20.65
N GLN A 75 5.72 20.86 -19.89
CA GLN A 75 7.07 21.12 -20.42
C GLN A 75 7.73 19.87 -21.01
N ALA A 76 7.50 18.70 -20.40
CA ALA A 76 8.10 17.44 -20.82
C ALA A 76 7.17 16.61 -21.72
N SER A 77 6.03 17.16 -22.16
CA SER A 77 5.03 16.47 -22.98
C SER A 77 4.60 15.12 -22.39
N ILE A 78 4.44 15.04 -21.07
CA ILE A 78 4.06 13.80 -20.36
C ILE A 78 2.53 13.66 -20.43
N PRO A 79 2.00 12.62 -21.11
CA PRO A 79 0.55 12.47 -21.32
C PRO A 79 -0.20 12.11 -20.04
N GLY A 80 0.44 11.38 -19.13
CA GLY A 80 -0.17 10.97 -17.86
C GLY A 80 0.86 10.55 -16.81
N ALA A 81 0.49 10.73 -15.54
CA ALA A 81 1.35 10.40 -14.40
C ALA A 81 0.53 10.00 -13.17
N ILE A 82 1.12 9.16 -12.31
CA ILE A 82 0.64 8.93 -10.94
C ILE A 82 1.75 9.43 -10.02
N ILE A 83 1.41 10.34 -9.12
CA ILE A 83 2.37 10.93 -8.18
C ILE A 83 1.92 10.63 -6.76
N GLY A 84 2.83 10.04 -5.99
CA GLY A 84 2.69 9.77 -4.56
C GLY A 84 3.81 10.47 -3.79
N VAL A 85 3.45 11.22 -2.73
CA VAL A 85 4.41 11.84 -1.80
C VAL A 85 3.99 11.51 -0.38
N TRP A 86 4.92 10.96 0.40
CA TRP A 86 4.73 10.63 1.81
C TRP A 86 5.77 11.39 2.63
N GLN A 87 5.31 12.07 3.68
CA GLN A 87 6.16 12.79 4.61
C GLN A 87 5.69 12.49 6.03
N ARG A 88 6.64 12.20 6.94
CA ARG A 88 6.31 11.88 8.33
C ARG A 88 5.56 13.04 8.98
N GLY A 89 4.42 12.76 9.59
CA GLY A 89 3.58 13.76 10.24
C GLY A 89 2.64 14.51 9.31
N GLU A 90 2.64 14.20 8.00
CA GLU A 90 1.71 14.75 7.02
C GLU A 90 0.88 13.62 6.38
N GLY A 91 -0.33 13.95 5.92
CA GLY A 91 -1.14 13.02 5.12
C GLY A 91 -0.50 12.78 3.74
N PRO A 92 -0.71 11.61 3.13
CA PRO A 92 -0.14 11.31 1.83
C PRO A 92 -0.76 12.16 0.72
N TYR A 93 0.06 12.61 -0.22
CA TYR A 93 -0.40 13.19 -1.48
C TYR A 93 -0.35 12.11 -2.55
N VAL A 94 -1.49 11.56 -2.98
CA VAL A 94 -1.56 10.55 -4.05
C VAL A 94 -2.57 10.98 -5.08
N ARG A 95 -2.12 11.25 -6.32
CA ARG A 95 -2.98 11.74 -7.40
C ARG A 95 -2.57 11.18 -8.76
N ALA A 96 -3.56 11.04 -9.63
CA ALA A 96 -3.38 10.72 -11.04
C ALA A 96 -3.66 11.96 -11.89
N PHE A 97 -2.89 12.13 -12.96
CA PHE A 97 -2.97 13.27 -13.87
C PHE A 97 -2.97 12.79 -15.32
N GLY A 98 -3.72 13.47 -16.18
CA GLY A 98 -3.72 13.22 -17.62
C GLY A 98 -4.37 11.88 -18.00
N VAL A 99 -3.87 11.29 -19.08
CA VAL A 99 -4.46 10.11 -19.73
C VAL A 99 -3.49 8.94 -19.75
N ARG A 100 -4.03 7.72 -19.61
CA ARG A 100 -3.26 6.47 -19.72
C ARG A 100 -3.09 6.00 -21.17
N ASP A 101 -3.91 6.55 -22.05
CA ASP A 101 -3.96 6.21 -23.47
C ASP A 101 -4.30 7.49 -24.23
N THR A 102 -3.38 7.92 -25.10
CA THR A 102 -3.51 9.15 -25.89
C THR A 102 -4.43 8.99 -27.10
N ALA A 103 -4.71 7.76 -27.54
CA ALA A 103 -5.63 7.48 -28.63
C ALA A 103 -7.07 7.48 -28.13
N THR A 104 -7.33 6.85 -26.97
CA THR A 104 -8.70 6.74 -26.42
C THR A 104 -9.05 7.87 -25.44
N GLY A 105 -8.06 8.63 -24.97
CA GLY A 105 -8.25 9.69 -23.97
C GLY A 105 -8.61 9.17 -22.58
N GLN A 106 -8.44 7.87 -22.32
CA GLN A 106 -8.83 7.28 -21.05
C GLN A 106 -8.01 7.89 -19.89
N PRO A 107 -8.66 8.28 -18.78
CA PRO A 107 -7.99 8.96 -17.69
C PRO A 107 -7.00 8.04 -16.97
N MET A 108 -5.92 8.64 -16.46
CA MET A 108 -5.08 7.97 -15.47
C MET A 108 -5.88 7.69 -14.19
N SER A 109 -5.49 6.64 -13.47
CA SER A 109 -6.05 6.29 -12.16
C SER A 109 -4.95 5.88 -11.21
N THR A 110 -5.12 6.15 -9.92
CA THR A 110 -4.13 5.80 -8.88
C THR A 110 -3.98 4.28 -8.68
N ASN A 111 -4.94 3.49 -9.15
CA ASN A 111 -4.89 2.02 -9.12
C ASN A 111 -4.40 1.39 -10.44
N LEU A 112 -3.97 2.19 -11.41
CA LEU A 112 -3.44 1.70 -12.69
C LEU A 112 -2.09 0.99 -12.48
N ARG A 113 -1.94 -0.19 -13.10
CA ARG A 113 -0.66 -0.90 -13.16
C ARG A 113 0.12 -0.48 -14.40
N MET A 114 1.41 -0.20 -14.23
CA MET A 114 2.31 0.20 -15.31
C MET A 114 3.69 -0.45 -15.14
N ARG A 115 4.49 -0.45 -16.22
CA ARG A 115 5.87 -0.94 -16.18
C ARG A 115 6.75 0.09 -15.45
N ILE A 116 7.44 -0.34 -14.39
CA ILE A 116 8.30 0.53 -13.56
C ILE A 116 9.76 0.62 -14.05
N GLY A 117 10.11 -0.11 -15.11
CA GLY A 117 11.44 -0.07 -15.73
C GLY A 117 12.57 -0.39 -14.73
N SER A 118 13.63 0.43 -14.73
CA SER A 118 14.82 0.22 -13.90
C SER A 118 14.57 0.26 -12.39
N VAL A 119 13.42 0.75 -11.92
CA VAL A 119 13.04 0.65 -10.50
C VAL A 119 12.97 -0.81 -10.04
N SER A 120 12.72 -1.76 -10.95
CA SER A 120 12.78 -3.20 -10.66
C SER A 120 14.11 -3.67 -10.06
N LYS A 121 15.23 -2.99 -10.36
CA LYS A 121 16.56 -3.36 -9.82
C LYS A 121 16.63 -3.27 -8.29
N THR A 122 15.92 -2.32 -7.69
CA THR A 122 15.85 -2.18 -6.22
C THR A 122 15.17 -3.39 -5.58
N PHE A 123 14.16 -3.96 -6.24
CA PHE A 123 13.51 -5.18 -5.79
C PHE A 123 14.44 -6.39 -5.92
N THR A 124 15.12 -6.52 -7.07
CA THR A 124 16.13 -7.58 -7.28
C THR A 124 17.26 -7.51 -6.27
N GLY A 125 17.80 -6.31 -6.00
CA GLY A 125 18.84 -6.10 -4.99
C GLY A 125 18.37 -6.47 -3.58
N THR A 126 17.15 -6.08 -3.21
CA THR A 126 16.55 -6.50 -1.91
C THR A 126 16.43 -8.01 -1.81
N ALA A 127 15.90 -8.68 -2.84
CA ALA A 127 15.77 -10.13 -2.86
C ALA A 127 17.15 -10.83 -2.77
N LEU A 128 18.16 -10.30 -3.47
CA LEU A 128 19.53 -10.78 -3.39
C LEU A 128 20.07 -10.69 -1.96
N LEU A 129 19.94 -9.53 -1.31
CA LEU A 129 20.44 -9.35 0.05
C LEU A 129 19.68 -10.20 1.08
N GLN A 130 18.38 -10.42 0.88
CA GLN A 130 17.62 -11.39 1.70
C GLN A 130 18.16 -12.82 1.55
N LEU A 131 18.61 -13.22 0.37
CA LEU A 131 19.25 -14.52 0.16
C LEU A 131 20.64 -14.59 0.80
N VAL A 132 21.35 -13.47 0.87
CA VAL A 132 22.62 -13.35 1.60
C VAL A 132 22.40 -13.50 3.09
N ASP A 133 21.41 -12.83 3.67
CA ASP A 133 21.04 -12.97 5.09
C ASP A 133 20.64 -14.40 5.45
N GLN A 134 20.02 -15.12 4.51
CA GLN A 134 19.66 -16.54 4.66
C GLN A 134 20.85 -17.50 4.46
N GLY A 135 22.05 -16.99 4.15
CA GLY A 135 23.22 -17.82 3.85
C GLY A 135 23.13 -18.61 2.53
N LYS A 136 22.15 -18.31 1.68
CA LYS A 136 21.92 -19.01 0.40
C LYS A 136 22.80 -18.45 -0.73
N VAL A 137 23.14 -17.17 -0.65
CA VAL A 137 24.03 -16.49 -1.59
C VAL A 137 25.17 -15.84 -0.82
N ARG A 138 26.39 -15.86 -1.38
CA ARG A 138 27.52 -15.07 -0.89
C ARG A 138 27.89 -14.05 -1.94
N LEU A 139 28.00 -12.78 -1.53
CA LEU A 139 28.33 -11.68 -2.44
C LEU A 139 29.68 -11.87 -3.13
N ASP A 140 30.64 -12.45 -2.42
CA ASP A 140 32.01 -12.64 -2.94
C ASP A 140 32.19 -14.01 -3.61
N SER A 141 31.12 -14.79 -3.81
CA SER A 141 31.17 -15.99 -4.64
C SER A 141 31.10 -15.62 -6.12
N PRO A 142 31.81 -16.35 -7.00
CA PRO A 142 31.71 -16.15 -8.45
C PRO A 142 30.31 -16.53 -8.95
N ILE A 143 29.85 -15.87 -10.02
CA ILE A 143 28.54 -16.14 -10.66
C ILE A 143 28.38 -17.62 -10.99
N SER A 144 29.45 -18.28 -11.45
CA SER A 144 29.49 -19.71 -11.82
C SER A 144 29.11 -20.66 -10.68
N THR A 145 29.15 -20.20 -9.42
CA THR A 145 28.64 -20.95 -8.26
C THR A 145 27.13 -21.21 -8.37
N TYR A 146 26.39 -20.28 -9.00
CA TYR A 146 24.93 -20.30 -9.06
C TYR A 146 24.41 -20.50 -10.49
N ILE A 147 25.11 -19.96 -11.49
CA ILE A 147 24.68 -19.96 -12.89
C ILE A 147 25.87 -20.27 -13.81
N ALA A 148 25.79 -21.38 -14.54
CA ALA A 148 26.76 -21.72 -15.57
C ALA A 148 26.52 -20.96 -16.88
N GLY A 149 27.59 -20.79 -17.68
CA GLY A 149 27.50 -20.24 -19.03
C GLY A 149 27.54 -18.72 -19.13
N VAL A 150 27.87 -18.01 -18.04
CA VAL A 150 28.13 -16.57 -18.07
C VAL A 150 29.60 -16.34 -18.47
N PRO A 151 29.90 -15.51 -19.49
CA PRO A 151 31.28 -15.15 -19.83
C PRO A 151 32.03 -14.60 -18.62
N HIS A 152 33.24 -15.10 -18.36
CA HIS A 152 34.04 -14.78 -17.15
C HIS A 152 33.29 -15.03 -15.82
N GLY A 153 32.26 -15.88 -15.81
CA GLY A 153 31.42 -16.10 -14.62
C GLY A 153 32.15 -16.76 -13.44
N ASN A 154 33.31 -17.37 -13.68
CA ASN A 154 34.22 -17.89 -12.64
C ASN A 154 35.10 -16.81 -12.00
N GLU A 155 35.15 -15.61 -12.58
CA GLU A 155 35.94 -14.47 -12.11
C GLU A 155 35.02 -13.41 -11.49
N ILE A 156 33.91 -13.11 -12.16
CA ILE A 156 32.94 -12.10 -11.73
C ILE A 156 32.17 -12.58 -10.51
N THR A 157 32.21 -11.79 -9.44
CA THR A 157 31.45 -12.02 -8.21
C THR A 157 30.00 -11.53 -8.30
N ILE A 158 29.14 -12.06 -7.44
CA ILE A 158 27.76 -11.57 -7.27
C ILE A 158 27.75 -10.08 -6.87
N ARG A 159 28.72 -9.63 -6.06
CA ARG A 159 28.91 -8.24 -5.68
C ARG A 159 29.16 -7.35 -6.89
N GLU A 160 30.14 -7.71 -7.72
CA GLU A 160 30.49 -6.93 -8.90
C GLU A 160 29.31 -6.84 -9.88
N LEU A 161 28.54 -7.91 -10.02
CA LEU A 161 27.30 -7.88 -10.80
C LEU A 161 26.27 -6.89 -10.21
N ALA A 162 26.02 -6.95 -8.89
CA ALA A 162 25.06 -6.09 -8.22
C ALA A 162 25.47 -4.60 -8.22
N GLU A 163 26.77 -4.32 -8.20
CA GLU A 163 27.35 -2.98 -8.23
C GLU A 163 27.53 -2.42 -9.64
N MET A 164 27.10 -3.14 -10.68
CA MET A 164 27.29 -2.77 -12.10
C MET A 164 28.78 -2.62 -12.48
N ARG A 165 29.62 -3.51 -11.92
CA ARG A 165 31.09 -3.55 -12.11
C ARG A 165 31.59 -4.86 -12.72
N SER A 166 30.69 -5.73 -13.16
CA SER A 166 31.02 -7.04 -13.73
C SER A 166 31.80 -6.97 -15.05
N GLY A 167 31.72 -5.84 -15.77
CA GLY A 167 32.30 -5.72 -17.11
C GLY A 167 31.56 -6.52 -18.20
N LEU A 168 30.40 -7.13 -17.88
CA LEU A 168 29.56 -7.77 -18.88
C LEU A 168 29.04 -6.75 -19.89
N VAL A 169 29.02 -7.14 -21.16
CA VAL A 169 28.58 -6.27 -22.26
C VAL A 169 27.10 -5.93 -22.10
N ASP A 170 26.77 -4.64 -22.21
CA ASP A 170 25.39 -4.19 -22.29
C ASP A 170 24.83 -4.46 -23.69
N TYR A 171 23.86 -5.36 -23.80
CA TYR A 171 23.20 -5.67 -25.07
C TYR A 171 22.40 -4.49 -25.63
N PHE A 172 22.09 -3.44 -24.83
CA PHE A 172 21.52 -2.20 -25.36
C PHE A 172 22.53 -1.34 -26.13
N ASN A 173 23.83 -1.60 -25.99
CA ASN A 173 24.89 -0.98 -26.79
C ASN A 173 25.28 -1.83 -28.02
N ASN A 174 24.51 -2.88 -28.32
CA ASN A 174 24.70 -3.71 -29.51
C ASN A 174 23.67 -3.34 -30.59
N ASP A 175 24.13 -2.74 -31.68
CA ASP A 175 23.26 -2.29 -32.78
C ASP A 175 22.43 -3.42 -33.40
N VAL A 176 22.97 -4.63 -33.48
CA VAL A 176 22.25 -5.80 -34.03
C VAL A 176 21.07 -6.15 -33.12
N TRP A 177 21.30 -6.16 -31.81
CA TRP A 177 20.24 -6.42 -30.84
C TRP A 177 19.19 -5.31 -30.82
N VAL A 178 19.61 -4.04 -30.79
CA VAL A 178 18.70 -2.88 -30.76
C VAL A 178 17.78 -2.88 -31.98
N ARG A 179 18.31 -3.13 -33.19
CA ARG A 179 17.50 -3.25 -34.41
C ARG A 179 16.50 -4.40 -34.31
N ALA A 180 16.95 -5.58 -33.88
CA ALA A 180 16.07 -6.74 -33.71
C ALA A 180 14.94 -6.48 -32.68
N TRP A 181 15.23 -5.70 -31.63
CA TRP A 181 14.21 -5.28 -30.66
C TRP A 181 13.23 -4.25 -31.23
N LEU A 182 13.72 -3.27 -32.01
CA LEU A 182 12.85 -2.27 -32.65
C LEU A 182 11.89 -2.90 -33.66
N ASP A 183 12.36 -3.87 -34.45
CA ASP A 183 11.53 -4.58 -35.43
C ASP A 183 10.53 -5.53 -34.75
N HIS A 184 10.92 -6.11 -33.61
CA HIS A 184 10.13 -7.12 -32.89
C HIS A 184 10.05 -6.87 -31.37
N PRO A 185 9.41 -5.77 -30.91
CA PRO A 185 9.47 -5.31 -29.52
C PRO A 185 8.77 -6.23 -28.52
N ARG A 186 7.95 -7.17 -29.01
CA ARG A 186 7.25 -8.18 -28.20
C ARG A 186 7.98 -9.52 -28.12
N ARG A 187 9.11 -9.68 -28.82
CA ARG A 187 9.91 -10.90 -28.77
C ARG A 187 10.48 -11.11 -27.38
N GLY A 188 10.28 -12.30 -26.81
CA GLY A 188 10.96 -12.73 -25.59
C GLY A 188 12.40 -13.14 -25.89
N TRP A 189 13.33 -12.75 -25.03
CA TRP A 189 14.74 -13.12 -25.11
C TRP A 189 15.10 -13.98 -23.91
N THR A 190 15.83 -15.07 -24.15
CA THR A 190 16.42 -15.87 -23.07
C THR A 190 17.70 -15.20 -22.57
N PRO A 191 18.11 -15.40 -21.30
CA PRO A 191 19.37 -14.86 -20.80
C PRO A 191 20.59 -15.25 -21.67
N ARG A 192 20.63 -16.47 -22.19
CA ARG A 192 21.70 -16.94 -23.10
C ARG A 192 21.75 -16.22 -24.45
N GLN A 193 20.67 -15.55 -24.87
CA GLN A 193 20.66 -14.74 -26.08
C GLN A 193 21.09 -13.29 -25.83
N LEU A 194 21.26 -12.90 -24.56
CA LEU A 194 21.62 -11.55 -24.13
C LEU A 194 23.04 -11.46 -23.56
N LEU A 195 23.72 -12.61 -23.42
CA LEU A 195 25.12 -12.75 -23.03
C LEU A 195 25.95 -12.99 -24.29
#